data_AF-I1R016-F1
#
_entry.id   AF-I1R016-F1
#
_cell.length_a   1.000
_cell.length_b   1.000
_cell.length_c   1.000
_cell.angle_alpha   90.00
_cell.angle_beta   90.00
_cell.angle_gamma   90.00
#
_symmetry.space_group_name_H-M   'P 1'
#
loop_
_entity.id
_entity.type
_entity.pdbx_description
1 polymer ?
#
loop_
_entity_poly.entity_id
_entity_poly.type
_entity_poly.pdbx_seq_one_letter_code
_entity_poly.pdbx_strand_id
1 'polypeptide(L)'
;MEAKGVVVITLVLSLAAAAGAARPKETTMGLTRRGLASEPMTHLHFYFHDKLYVMDDALTEGPEPESQPVGWAQGMYMSTGLAKLGLLQVMNLVFTHGPYNGSVVTVLGRNGPFGNVREMPVIGGTGTFRFSRGYAQLKTHTLDLKKNDAIVEYNVYIMH
;
A
#
# COMPACT_ATOMS: atom_id res chain seq x y z
N MET A 1 -22.87 -3.83 -18.77
CA MET A 1 -23.03 -4.87 -17.72
C MET A 1 -21.81 -4.72 -16.81
N GLU A 2 -21.99 -4.17 -15.61
CA GLU A 2 -20.91 -3.99 -14.62
C GLU A 2 -20.52 -5.35 -14.04
N ALA A 3 -19.24 -5.70 -14.10
CA ALA A 3 -18.70 -6.76 -13.26
C ALA A 3 -18.63 -6.23 -11.81
N LYS A 4 -19.67 -6.50 -11.02
CA LYS A 4 -19.67 -6.27 -9.57
C LYS A 4 -19.01 -7.47 -8.91
N GLY A 5 -17.69 -7.45 -8.80
CA GLY A 5 -16.93 -8.40 -8.00
C GLY A 5 -16.51 -7.72 -6.68
N VAL A 6 -17.08 -8.18 -5.57
CA VAL A 6 -16.54 -7.88 -4.24
C VAL A 6 -15.42 -8.88 -4.02
N VAL A 7 -14.20 -8.39 -3.79
CA VAL A 7 -13.03 -9.24 -3.52
C VAL A 7 -12.38 -8.75 -2.24
N VAL A 8 -12.11 -9.65 -1.31
CA VAL A 8 -11.52 -9.32 -0.01
C VAL A 8 -10.06 -9.80 0.03
N ILE A 9 -9.17 -8.97 0.56
CA ILE A 9 -7.72 -9.21 0.63
C ILE A 9 -7.29 -9.20 2.10
N THR A 10 -6.56 -10.22 2.52
CA THR A 10 -5.96 -10.27 3.86
C THR A 10 -4.49 -9.85 3.78
N LEU A 11 -4.11 -8.74 4.43
CA LEU A 11 -2.81 -8.07 4.28
C LEU A 11 -2.06 -7.92 5.60
N VAL A 12 -0.79 -8.36 5.62
CA VAL A 12 0.04 -8.32 6.82
C VAL A 12 0.83 -7.01 6.97
N LEU A 13 0.35 -6.00 7.73
CA LEU A 13 0.93 -4.65 7.81
C LEU A 13 1.91 -4.40 8.98
N SER A 14 3.24 -4.36 8.77
CA SER A 14 4.17 -4.06 9.87
C SER A 14 4.40 -2.56 10.12
N LEU A 15 4.16 -2.06 11.33
CA LEU A 15 4.34 -0.62 11.63
C LEU A 15 5.37 -0.42 12.75
N ALA A 16 6.45 0.31 12.45
CA ALA A 16 7.31 0.88 13.47
C ALA A 16 7.06 2.39 13.39
N ALA A 17 6.54 2.96 14.46
CA ALA A 17 6.22 4.38 14.51
C ALA A 17 7.53 5.18 14.57
N ALA A 18 7.82 5.96 13.54
CA ALA A 18 8.78 7.04 13.63
C ALA A 18 8.03 8.30 14.08
N ALA A 19 8.44 8.89 15.20
CA ALA A 19 7.93 10.18 15.65
C ALA A 19 8.24 11.25 14.58
N GLY A 20 7.23 12.03 14.19
CA GLY A 20 7.33 12.97 13.08
C GLY A 20 8.35 14.08 13.33
N ALA A 21 9.43 14.10 12.54
CA ALA A 21 10.33 15.24 12.44
C ALA A 21 9.90 16.13 11.26
N ALA A 22 9.72 17.43 11.49
CA ALA A 22 9.46 18.39 10.42
C ALA A 22 10.68 18.58 9.52
N ARG A 23 10.47 18.79 8.22
CA ARG A 23 11.55 19.11 7.26
C ARG A 23 12.28 20.40 7.69
N PRO A 24 13.60 20.37 7.92
CA PRO A 24 14.37 21.59 8.15
C PRO A 24 14.47 22.41 6.86
N LYS A 25 14.42 23.75 6.98
CA LYS A 25 14.77 24.64 5.87
C LYS A 25 16.29 24.65 5.70
N GLU A 26 16.76 24.42 4.48
CA GLU A 26 18.18 24.54 4.15
C GLU A 26 18.68 25.96 4.47
N THR A 27 19.70 26.04 5.31
CA THR A 27 20.42 27.29 5.60
C THR A 27 21.88 27.07 5.23
N THR A 28 22.38 27.83 4.27
CA THR A 28 23.79 27.79 3.86
C THR A 28 24.66 28.39 4.96
N MET A 29 25.44 27.57 5.67
CA MET A 29 26.41 28.06 6.65
C MET A 29 27.72 28.43 5.95
N GLY A 30 28.11 29.72 6.04
CA GLY A 30 29.39 30.21 5.54
C GLY A 30 30.56 29.70 6.40
N LEU A 31 31.54 29.06 5.77
CA LEU A 31 32.74 28.56 6.44
C LEU A 31 33.66 29.70 6.84
N THR A 32 33.81 29.94 8.14
CA THR A 32 34.92 30.74 8.68
C THR A 32 35.81 29.82 9.51
N ARG A 33 37.10 29.70 9.14
CA ARG A 33 38.08 28.87 9.86
C ARG A 33 38.31 29.43 11.27
N ARG A 34 37.86 28.70 12.30
CA ARG A 34 38.29 28.87 13.69
C ARG A 34 39.11 27.66 14.14
N GLY A 35 40.15 27.93 14.94
CA GLY A 35 41.12 26.94 15.41
C GLY A 35 40.52 25.84 16.27
N LEU A 36 41.30 24.77 16.44
CA LEU A 36 40.99 23.50 17.11
C LEU A 36 40.67 23.67 18.61
N ALA A 37 39.52 24.26 18.93
CA ALA A 37 38.83 23.99 20.19
C ALA A 37 38.06 22.67 20.03
N SER A 38 37.96 21.87 21.09
CA SER A 38 37.09 20.69 21.08
C SER A 38 35.66 21.14 20.81
N GLU A 39 35.19 20.97 19.58
CA GLU A 39 33.85 21.39 19.19
C GLU A 39 32.80 20.59 19.97
N PRO A 40 31.71 21.21 20.44
CA PRO A 40 30.64 20.48 21.10
C PRO A 40 30.09 19.42 20.14
N MET A 41 30.14 18.16 20.58
CA MET A 41 29.63 17.02 19.81
C MET A 41 28.14 17.25 19.50
N THR A 42 27.81 17.36 18.21
CA THR A 42 26.42 17.46 17.78
C THR A 42 25.83 16.05 17.71
N HIS A 43 24.85 15.77 18.58
CA HIS A 43 24.08 14.54 18.53
C HIS A 43 23.06 14.62 17.39
N LEU A 44 23.29 13.85 16.32
CA LEU A 44 22.37 13.75 15.19
C LEU A 44 21.39 12.59 15.43
N HIS A 45 20.11 12.85 15.20
CA HIS A 45 19.05 11.84 15.25
C HIS A 45 18.50 11.62 13.84
N PHE A 46 18.44 10.36 13.40
CA PHE A 46 17.84 9.95 12.14
C PHE A 46 16.57 9.14 12.40
N TYR A 47 15.47 9.50 11.74
CA TYR A 47 14.19 8.81 11.86
C TYR A 47 13.96 7.93 10.62
N PHE A 48 14.14 6.63 10.78
CA PHE A 48 13.89 5.64 9.72
C PHE A 48 12.39 5.30 9.69
N HIS A 49 11.65 5.80 8.71
CA HIS A 49 10.18 5.59 8.59
C HIS A 49 9.74 4.84 7.33
N ASP A 50 10.64 4.72 6.34
CA ASP A 50 10.34 4.09 5.07
C ASP A 50 10.51 2.58 5.20
N LYS A 51 9.45 1.86 4.86
CA LYS A 51 9.42 0.40 4.88
C LYS A 51 8.78 -0.09 3.60
N LEU A 52 9.37 -1.10 2.99
CA LEU A 52 8.85 -1.78 1.81
C LEU A 52 8.42 -3.19 2.20
N TYR A 53 7.24 -3.56 1.74
CA TYR A 53 6.64 -4.86 1.94
C TYR A 53 6.37 -5.48 0.59
N VAL A 54 6.70 -6.76 0.46
CA VAL A 54 6.28 -7.59 -0.66
C VAL A 54 5.12 -8.43 -0.16
N MET A 55 4.09 -8.57 -0.99
CA MET A 55 2.87 -9.31 -0.66
C MET A 55 2.55 -10.36 -1.71
N ASP A 56 2.00 -11.46 -1.22
CA ASP A 56 1.44 -12.59 -1.96
C ASP A 56 0.21 -13.07 -1.18
N ASP A 57 -0.80 -12.22 -1.17
CA ASP A 57 -1.92 -12.29 -0.25
C ASP A 57 -3.12 -12.97 -0.92
N ALA A 58 -3.87 -13.79 -0.18
CA ALA A 58 -5.04 -14.47 -0.75
C ALA A 58 -6.15 -13.46 -1.09
N LEU A 59 -6.79 -13.65 -2.26
CA LEU A 59 -8.04 -13.01 -2.62
C LEU A 59 -9.19 -13.98 -2.36
N THR A 60 -10.19 -13.57 -1.59
CA THR A 60 -11.37 -14.38 -1.25
C THR A 60 -12.67 -13.65 -1.58
N GLU A 61 -13.78 -14.39 -1.74
CA GLU A 61 -15.11 -13.81 -1.99
C GLU A 61 -15.66 -13.04 -0.77
N GLY A 62 -15.33 -13.49 0.44
CA GLY A 62 -15.74 -12.90 1.72
C GLY A 62 -14.56 -12.77 2.70
N PRO A 63 -14.78 -12.04 3.81
CA PRO A 63 -13.74 -11.78 4.81
C PRO A 63 -13.40 -12.96 5.72
N GLU A 64 -14.20 -14.02 5.71
CA GLU A 64 -13.99 -15.19 6.55
C GLU A 64 -12.82 -16.05 6.04
N PRO A 65 -11.98 -16.64 6.93
CA PRO A 65 -10.86 -17.50 6.51
C PRO A 65 -11.28 -18.70 5.65
N GLU A 66 -12.50 -19.19 5.82
CA GLU A 66 -13.05 -20.33 5.08
C GLU A 66 -13.70 -19.92 3.74
N SER A 67 -13.72 -18.62 3.43
CA SER A 67 -14.26 -18.12 2.17
C SER A 67 -13.52 -18.71 0.98
N GLN A 68 -14.25 -18.91 -0.11
CA GLN A 68 -13.69 -19.40 -1.37
C GLN A 68 -12.53 -18.50 -1.84
N PRO A 69 -11.32 -19.04 -2.05
CA PRO A 69 -10.25 -18.31 -2.69
C PRO A 69 -10.53 -18.13 -4.18
N VAL A 70 -10.29 -16.92 -4.69
CA VAL A 70 -10.52 -16.53 -6.08
C VAL A 70 -9.26 -16.08 -6.81
N GLY A 71 -8.16 -15.91 -6.08
CA GLY A 71 -6.91 -15.42 -6.65
C GLY A 71 -5.87 -14.99 -5.61
N TRP A 72 -4.92 -14.18 -6.07
CA TRP A 72 -3.81 -13.65 -5.28
C TRP A 72 -3.60 -12.15 -5.53
N ALA A 73 -3.30 -11.40 -4.48
CA ALA A 73 -2.81 -10.03 -4.53
C ALA A 73 -1.29 -10.06 -4.44
N GLN A 74 -0.61 -9.80 -5.56
CA GLN A 74 0.84 -9.91 -5.67
C GLN A 74 1.47 -8.56 -5.98
N GLY A 75 2.44 -8.14 -5.17
CA GLY A 75 3.12 -6.87 -5.42
C GLY A 75 3.82 -6.33 -4.19
N MET A 76 3.73 -5.01 -4.01
CA MET A 76 4.37 -4.34 -2.90
C MET A 76 3.60 -3.13 -2.41
N TYR A 77 3.85 -2.76 -1.16
CA TYR A 77 3.47 -1.46 -0.62
C TYR A 77 4.60 -0.85 0.20
N MET A 78 4.65 0.48 0.19
CA MET A 78 5.71 1.25 0.83
C MET A 78 5.13 2.32 1.73
N SER A 79 5.61 2.41 2.97
CA SER A 79 5.34 3.55 3.85
C SER A 79 5.99 4.80 3.24
N THR A 80 5.16 5.75 2.79
CA THR A 80 5.61 6.98 2.11
C THR A 80 5.06 8.26 2.77
N GLY A 81 4.13 8.12 3.71
CA GLY A 81 3.53 9.24 4.44
C GLY A 81 4.24 9.54 5.76
N LEU A 82 4.99 10.65 5.83
CA LEU A 82 5.71 11.07 7.04
C LEU A 82 4.77 11.58 8.16
N ALA A 83 3.79 12.42 7.81
CA ALA A 83 2.91 13.06 8.79
C ALA A 83 1.75 12.16 9.24
N LYS A 84 1.32 11.25 8.37
CA LYS A 84 0.23 10.29 8.59
C LYS A 84 0.57 9.03 7.82
N LEU A 85 0.28 7.87 8.40
CA LEU A 85 0.48 6.58 7.73
C LEU A 85 -0.22 6.59 6.36
N GLY A 86 0.61 6.55 5.33
CA GLY A 86 0.18 6.51 3.94
C GLY A 86 1.09 5.57 3.20
N LEU A 87 0.49 4.60 2.53
CA LEU A 87 1.20 3.63 1.72
C LEU A 87 1.13 4.05 0.25
N LEU A 88 2.19 3.80 -0.51
CA LEU A 88 2.11 3.68 -1.95
C LEU A 88 2.03 2.19 -2.26
N GLN A 89 1.00 1.76 -2.98
CA GLN A 89 0.75 0.37 -3.30
C GLN A 89 0.81 0.16 -4.81
N VAL A 90 1.49 -0.91 -5.22
CA VAL A 90 1.56 -1.37 -6.61
C VAL A 90 1.34 -2.87 -6.60
N MET A 91 0.29 -3.35 -7.26
CA MET A 91 -0.02 -4.77 -7.22
C MET A 91 -0.82 -5.28 -8.41
N ASN A 92 -0.74 -6.58 -8.58
CA ASN A 92 -1.54 -7.39 -9.46
C ASN A 92 -2.58 -8.17 -8.66
N LEU A 93 -3.83 -8.08 -9.09
CA LEU A 93 -4.91 -9.00 -8.71
C LEU A 93 -4.91 -10.13 -9.74
N VAL A 94 -4.38 -11.28 -9.35
CA VAL A 94 -4.23 -12.47 -10.20
C VAL A 94 -5.41 -13.40 -9.95
N PHE A 95 -6.33 -13.48 -10.90
CA PHE A 95 -7.52 -14.31 -10.77
C PHE A 95 -7.21 -15.75 -11.18
N THR A 96 -7.61 -16.71 -10.35
CA THR A 96 -7.35 -18.15 -10.56
C THR A 96 -8.64 -18.97 -10.62
N HIS A 97 -9.80 -18.33 -10.45
CA HIS A 97 -11.10 -18.96 -10.43
C HIS A 97 -12.13 -18.18 -11.26
N GLY A 98 -13.25 -18.83 -11.57
CA GLY A 98 -14.38 -18.22 -12.26
C GLY A 98 -14.08 -17.82 -13.71
N PRO A 99 -14.88 -16.90 -14.30
CA PRO A 99 -14.78 -16.53 -15.71
C PRO A 99 -13.50 -15.73 -16.04
N TYR A 100 -12.77 -15.26 -15.03
CA TYR A 100 -11.55 -14.47 -15.19
C TYR A 100 -10.28 -15.25 -14.87
N ASN A 101 -10.38 -16.58 -14.67
CA ASN A 101 -9.22 -17.43 -14.40
C ASN A 101 -8.09 -17.20 -15.42
N GLY A 102 -6.88 -16.94 -14.93
CA GLY A 102 -5.69 -16.64 -15.71
C GLY A 102 -5.55 -15.17 -16.13
N SER A 103 -6.53 -14.32 -15.79
CA SER A 103 -6.47 -12.88 -16.06
C SER A 103 -5.89 -12.12 -14.87
N VAL A 104 -5.32 -10.95 -15.16
CA VAL A 104 -4.69 -10.09 -14.15
C VAL A 104 -5.18 -8.67 -14.28
N VAL A 105 -5.38 -7.99 -13.15
CA VAL A 105 -5.65 -6.54 -13.09
C VAL A 105 -4.56 -5.87 -12.27
N THR A 106 -3.96 -4.82 -12.79
CA THR A 106 -2.92 -4.07 -12.09
C THR A 106 -3.49 -2.77 -11.51
N VAL A 107 -3.29 -2.54 -10.22
CA VAL A 107 -3.65 -1.30 -9.53
C VAL A 107 -2.42 -0.63 -8.93
N LEU A 108 -2.40 0.70 -9.00
CA LEU A 108 -1.32 1.50 -8.45
C LEU A 108 -1.92 2.74 -7.80
N GLY A 109 -1.58 3.02 -6.55
CA GLY A 109 -2.05 4.25 -5.94
C GLY A 109 -1.68 4.42 -4.47
N ARG A 110 -2.12 5.57 -3.93
CA ARG A 110 -1.96 5.89 -2.52
C ARG A 110 -3.01 5.16 -1.70
N ASN A 111 -2.58 4.38 -0.71
CA ASN A 111 -3.42 3.64 0.21
C ASN A 111 -3.19 4.12 1.66
N GLY A 112 -4.11 4.94 2.18
CA GLY A 112 -4.10 5.36 3.59
C GLY A 112 -5.09 4.52 4.41
N PRO A 113 -4.66 3.50 5.17
CA PRO A 113 -5.53 2.44 5.72
C PRO A 113 -6.63 2.93 6.68
N PHE A 114 -6.48 4.15 7.24
CA PHE A 114 -7.46 4.80 8.11
C PHE A 114 -8.52 5.63 7.38
N GLY A 115 -8.46 5.74 6.04
CA GLY A 115 -9.50 6.39 5.26
C GLY A 115 -10.73 5.49 5.07
N ASN A 116 -11.93 6.06 5.16
CA ASN A 116 -13.22 5.34 5.05
C ASN A 116 -13.34 4.56 3.73
N VAL A 117 -13.11 5.22 2.60
CA VAL A 117 -13.02 4.64 1.27
C VAL A 117 -11.80 5.22 0.59
N ARG A 118 -11.00 4.36 -0.02
CA ARG A 118 -9.79 4.75 -0.76
C ARG A 118 -9.95 4.35 -2.20
N GLU A 119 -9.50 5.20 -3.11
CA GLU A 119 -9.57 4.91 -4.54
C GLU A 119 -8.18 4.75 -5.12
N MET A 120 -7.98 3.72 -5.93
CA MET A 120 -6.76 3.53 -6.72
C MET A 120 -7.11 3.24 -8.18
N PRO A 121 -6.42 3.85 -9.15
CA PRO A 121 -6.65 3.55 -10.55
C PRO A 121 -6.25 2.11 -10.90
N VAL A 122 -7.04 1.50 -11.78
CA VAL A 122 -6.63 0.33 -12.57
C VAL A 122 -5.81 0.86 -13.73
N ILE A 123 -4.52 0.50 -13.76
CA ILE A 123 -3.57 0.99 -14.75
C ILE A 123 -3.37 0.03 -15.93
N GLY A 124 -4.00 -1.14 -15.88
CA GLY A 124 -3.99 -2.12 -16.95
C GLY A 124 -4.38 -3.52 -16.49
N GLY A 125 -4.26 -4.47 -17.40
CA GLY A 125 -4.52 -5.87 -17.14
C GLY A 125 -4.10 -6.79 -18.29
N THR A 126 -4.18 -8.09 -18.04
CA THR A 126 -3.86 -9.16 -19.00
C THR A 126 -5.03 -10.13 -19.13
N GLY A 127 -4.96 -11.06 -20.09
CA GLY A 127 -6.05 -11.99 -20.38
C GLY A 127 -7.31 -11.24 -20.81
N THR A 128 -8.42 -11.53 -20.14
CA THR A 128 -9.72 -10.87 -20.37
C THR A 128 -9.66 -9.36 -20.13
N PHE A 129 -8.74 -8.89 -19.27
CA PHE A 129 -8.58 -7.47 -18.92
C PHE A 129 -7.53 -6.75 -19.77
N ARG A 130 -7.23 -7.25 -20.98
CA ARG A 130 -6.30 -6.57 -21.89
C ARG A 130 -6.84 -5.19 -22.27
N PHE A 131 -5.98 -4.17 -22.25
CA PHE A 131 -6.35 -2.76 -22.48
C PHE A 131 -7.31 -2.17 -21.45
N SER A 132 -7.46 -2.84 -20.30
CA SER A 132 -8.38 -2.40 -19.28
C SER A 132 -7.98 -1.07 -18.63
N ARG A 133 -8.99 -0.35 -18.17
CA ARG A 133 -8.86 0.87 -17.36
C ARG A 133 -10.04 0.97 -16.41
N GLY A 134 -9.88 1.72 -15.32
CA GLY A 134 -10.92 1.89 -14.33
C GLY A 134 -10.36 2.27 -12.96
N TYR A 135 -11.04 1.86 -11.90
CA TYR A 135 -10.65 2.18 -10.53
C TYR A 135 -11.08 1.08 -9.55
N ALA A 136 -10.37 0.99 -8.43
CA ALA A 136 -10.69 0.14 -7.30
C ALA A 136 -11.02 1.01 -6.09
N GLN A 137 -12.10 0.67 -5.39
CA GLN A 137 -12.45 1.24 -4.09
C GLN A 137 -12.14 0.24 -2.99
N LEU A 138 -11.43 0.71 -1.97
CA LEU A 138 -10.97 -0.10 -0.86
C LEU A 138 -11.60 0.35 0.46
N LYS A 139 -12.02 -0.61 1.27
CA LYS A 139 -12.47 -0.39 2.64
C LYS A 139 -11.76 -1.35 3.58
N THR A 140 -11.29 -0.84 4.71
CA THR A 140 -10.65 -1.70 5.72
C THR A 140 -11.76 -2.36 6.53
N HIS A 141 -11.85 -3.69 6.44
CA HIS A 141 -12.79 -4.49 7.23
C HIS A 141 -12.24 -4.74 8.64
N THR A 142 -11.01 -5.22 8.75
CA THR A 142 -10.28 -5.36 10.02
C THR A 142 -8.84 -4.85 9.88
N LEU A 143 -8.26 -4.41 10.99
CA LEU A 143 -6.87 -4.00 11.08
C LEU A 143 -6.33 -4.30 12.48
N ASP A 144 -5.51 -5.33 12.58
CA ASP A 144 -4.75 -5.70 13.78
C ASP A 144 -3.29 -5.25 13.62
N LEU A 145 -2.99 -4.05 14.10
CA LEU A 145 -1.63 -3.48 14.06
C LEU A 145 -0.63 -4.23 14.95
N LYS A 146 -1.07 -5.09 15.88
CA LYS A 146 -0.16 -5.85 16.74
C LYS A 146 0.33 -7.10 16.02
N LYS A 147 -0.60 -7.79 15.35
CA LYS A 147 -0.28 -8.95 14.51
C LYS A 147 0.24 -8.56 13.15
N ASN A 148 0.13 -7.27 12.83
CA ASN A 148 0.40 -6.76 11.49
C ASN A 148 -0.51 -7.48 10.52
N ASP A 149 -1.83 -7.48 10.70
CA ASP A 149 -2.77 -8.19 9.84
C ASP A 149 -3.99 -7.31 9.56
N ALA A 150 -4.63 -7.47 8.41
CA ALA A 150 -5.73 -6.63 7.98
C ALA A 150 -6.58 -7.38 6.99
N ILE A 151 -7.89 -7.13 7.00
CA ILE A 151 -8.79 -7.60 5.95
C ILE A 151 -9.31 -6.35 5.23
N VAL A 152 -9.18 -6.32 3.92
CA VAL A 152 -9.50 -5.16 3.07
C VAL A 152 -10.44 -5.59 1.96
N GLU A 153 -11.63 -5.01 1.93
CA GLU A 153 -12.59 -5.20 0.86
C GLU A 153 -12.22 -4.32 -0.35
N TYR A 154 -12.23 -4.91 -1.54
CA TYR A 154 -12.02 -4.26 -2.83
C TYR A 154 -13.27 -4.38 -3.70
N ASN A 155 -13.73 -3.24 -4.19
CA ASN A 155 -14.71 -3.15 -5.27
C ASN A 155 -13.99 -2.61 -6.50
N VAL A 156 -13.82 -3.43 -7.54
CA VAL A 156 -13.01 -3.08 -8.72
C VAL A 156 -13.92 -2.89 -9.93
N TYR A 157 -13.89 -1.69 -10.51
CA TYR A 157 -14.71 -1.29 -11.66
C TYR A 157 -13.80 -1.18 -12.88
N ILE A 158 -14.05 -2.01 -13.90
CA ILE A 158 -13.15 -2.18 -15.04
C ILE A 158 -13.93 -2.05 -16.35
N MET A 159 -13.38 -1.27 -17.27
CA MET A 159 -13.75 -1.28 -18.69
C MET A 159 -12.69 -2.07 -19.45
N HIS A 160 -13.10 -3.09 -20.20
CA HIS A 160 -12.22 -3.96 -21.00
C HIS A 160 -12.98 -4.58 -22.18
#